data_AF-A0A1F9CH06-F1
#
_entry.id   AF-A0A1F9CH06-F1
#
_cell.length_a   1.000
_cell.length_b   1.000
_cell.length_c   1.000
_cell.angle_alpha   90.00
_cell.angle_beta   90.00
_cell.angle_gamma   90.00
#
_symmetry.space_group_name_H-M   'P 1'
#
loop_
_entity.id
_entity.type
_entity.pdbx_description
1 polymer ?
#
loop_
_entity_poly.entity_id
_entity_poly.type
_entity_poly.pdbx_seq_one_letter_code
_entity_poly.pdbx_strand_id
1 'polypeptide(L)' 'MTPLLTRDELRDLGYALAVCPLTAIYAAAKAMKDVYSHLRAHGTTRDILDRLLPFDEFHDLVRLEEKYALDAKYADR' A
#
# COMPACT_ATOMS: atom_id res chain seq x y z
N MET A 1 -4.60 -24.23 13.72
CA MET A 1 -4.26 -23.06 12.87
C MET A 1 -4.01 -23.55 11.47
N THR A 2 -4.43 -22.82 10.44
CA THR A 2 -4.13 -23.16 9.04
C THR A 2 -2.67 -22.82 8.74
N PRO A 3 -1.87 -23.73 8.16
CA PRO A 3 -0.47 -23.46 7.85
C PRO A 3 -0.32 -22.43 6.73
N LEU A 4 0.73 -21.61 6.81
CA LEU A 4 1.10 -20.64 5.77
C LEU A 4 1.96 -21.34 4.72
N LEU A 5 1.29 -21.96 3.75
CA LEU A 5 1.95 -22.65 2.64
C LEU A 5 2.19 -21.71 1.47
N THR A 6 3.26 -21.97 0.74
CA THR A 6 3.55 -21.34 -0.55
C THR A 6 2.52 -21.78 -1.60
N ARG A 7 2.45 -21.03 -2.70
CA ARG A 7 1.66 -21.41 -3.87
C ARG A 7 2.01 -22.81 -4.38
N ASP A 8 3.30 -23.16 -4.39
CA ASP A 8 3.76 -24.43 -4.96
C ASP A 8 3.37 -25.61 -4.05
N GLU A 9 3.51 -25.47 -2.73
CA GLU A 9 3.01 -26.47 -1.77
C GLU A 9 1.49 -26.64 -1.86
N LEU A 10 0.74 -25.54 -2.00
CA LEU A 10 -0.72 -25.60 -2.19
C LEU A 10 -1.10 -26.29 -3.50
N ARG A 11 -0.35 -26.05 -4.58
CA ARG A 11 -0.56 -26.72 -5.87
C ARG A 11 -0.29 -28.22 -5.76
N ASP A 12 0.78 -28.62 -5.10
CA ASP A 12 1.14 -30.03 -4.92
C ASP A 12 0.09 -30.79 -4.08
N LEU A 13 -0.65 -30.07 -3.23
CA LEU A 13 -1.81 -30.58 -2.48
C LEU A 13 -3.12 -30.58 -3.29
N GLY A 14 -3.11 -30.10 -4.54
CA GLY A 14 -4.27 -30.09 -5.44
C GLY A 14 -5.18 -28.87 -5.32
N TYR A 15 -4.76 -27.80 -4.63
CA TYR A 15 -5.54 -26.55 -4.57
C TYR A 15 -5.40 -25.73 -5.86
N ALA A 16 -6.53 -25.31 -6.43
CA ALA A 16 -6.58 -24.48 -7.64
C ALA A 16 -6.53 -22.97 -7.36
N LEU A 17 -6.85 -22.54 -6.13
CA LEU A 17 -6.89 -21.13 -5.74
C LEU A 17 -6.45 -20.98 -4.28
N ALA A 18 -5.60 -19.99 -4.03
CA ALA A 18 -5.21 -19.54 -2.70
C ALA A 18 -5.61 -18.06 -2.54
N VAL A 19 -6.22 -17.72 -1.41
CA VAL A 19 -6.60 -16.35 -1.09
C VAL A 19 -5.89 -15.88 0.18
N CYS A 20 -5.41 -14.64 0.17
CA CYS A 20 -4.79 -13.97 1.30
C CYS A 20 -5.64 -12.76 1.72
N PRO A 21 -6.87 -12.98 2.21
CA PRO A 21 -7.91 -11.95 2.24
C PRO A 21 -7.58 -10.78 3.15
N LEU A 22 -6.81 -11.01 4.22
CA LEU A 22 -6.53 -10.00 5.24
C LEU A 22 -5.09 -9.49 5.24
N THR A 23 -4.22 -10.03 4.38
CA THR A 23 -2.77 -9.74 4.43
C THR A 23 -2.49 -8.25 4.23
N ALA A 24 -3.08 -7.64 3.20
CA ALA A 24 -2.87 -6.22 2.90
C ALA A 24 -3.42 -5.30 4.01
N ILE A 25 -4.62 -5.60 4.53
CA ILE A 25 -5.23 -4.75 5.56
C ILE A 25 -4.50 -4.85 6.90
N TYR A 26 -3.98 -6.04 7.27
CA TYR A 26 -3.15 -6.19 8.46
C TYR A 26 -1.82 -5.43 8.34
N ALA A 27 -1.18 -5.49 7.17
CA ALA A 27 0.02 -4.70 6.90
C ALA A 27 -0.26 -3.19 6.99
N ALA A 28 -1.34 -2.71 6.36
CA ALA A 28 -1.75 -1.31 6.41
C ALA A 28 -2.06 -0.85 7.84
N ALA A 29 -2.81 -1.63 8.61
CA ALA A 29 -3.15 -1.32 10.00
C ALA A 29 -1.90 -1.20 10.88
N LYS A 30 -0.92 -2.09 10.68
CA LYS A 30 0.38 -2.03 11.38
C LYS A 30 1.17 -0.78 11.01
N ALA A 31 1.29 -0.47 9.71
CA ALA A 31 1.97 0.73 9.23
C ALA A 31 1.34 2.01 9.80
N MET A 32 0.01 2.14 9.72
CA MET A 32 -0.74 3.28 10.29
C MET A 32 -0.49 3.41 11.79
N LYS A 33 -0.59 2.30 12.55
CA LYS A 33 -0.33 2.29 14.00
C LYS A 33 1.06 2.83 14.31
N ASP A 34 2.08 2.42 13.57
CA ASP A 34 3.47 2.80 13.82
C ASP A 34 3.73 4.27 13.48
N VAL A 35 3.24 4.75 12.33
CA VAL A 35 3.37 6.15 11.90
C VAL A 35 2.66 7.08 12.87
N TYR A 36 1.40 6.78 13.25
CA TYR A 36 0.64 7.65 14.16
C TYR A 36 1.19 7.62 15.58
N SER A 37 1.73 6.48 16.04
CA SER A 37 2.38 6.40 17.35
C SER A 37 3.63 7.30 17.40
N HIS A 38 4.43 7.29 16.33
CA HIS A 38 5.59 8.18 16.21
C HIS A 38 5.16 9.65 16.13
N LEU A 39 4.21 9.98 15.26
CA LEU A 39 3.71 11.36 15.12
C LEU A 39 3.16 11.89 16.46
N ARG A 40 2.42 11.07 17.21
CA ARG A 40 1.91 11.44 18.55
C ARG A 40 3.03 11.72 19.55
N ALA A 41 4.12 10.96 19.51
CA ALA A 41 5.22 11.09 20.45
C ALA A 41 6.16 12.26 20.13
N HIS A 42 6.40 12.53 18.83
CA HIS A 42 7.44 13.45 18.38
C HIS A 42 6.91 14.73 17.73
N GLY A 43 5.61 14.79 17.38
CA GLY A 43 5.00 15.94 16.71
C GLY A 43 5.46 16.15 15.26
N THR A 44 6.24 15.22 14.70
CA THR A 44 6.75 15.26 13.32
C THR A 44 6.97 13.85 12.78
N THR A 45 7.18 13.73 11.46
CA THR A 45 7.53 12.48 10.75
C THR A 45 8.95 12.48 10.18
N ARG A 46 9.74 13.51 10.50
CA ARG A 46 11.06 13.76 9.89
C ARG A 46 12.03 12.58 10.04
N ASP A 47 11.90 11.81 11.12
CA ASP A 47 12.79 10.68 11.44
C ASP A 47 12.25 9.31 10.94
N ILE A 48 11.14 9.29 10.22
CA ILE A 48 10.49 8.05 9.72
C ILE A 48 10.08 8.14 8.24
N LEU A 49 10.74 9.00 7.46
CA LEU A 49 10.43 9.18 6.04
C LEU A 49 10.62 7.90 5.22
N ASP A 50 11.52 7.00 5.66
CA ASP A 50 11.73 5.66 5.10
C ASP A 50 10.51 4.73 5.20
N ARG A 51 9.53 5.08 6.05
CA ARG A 51 8.28 4.34 6.23
C ARG A 51 7.13 4.87 5.38
N LEU A 52 7.36 5.95 4.64
CA LEU A 52 6.37 6.57 3.76
C LEU A 52 6.71 6.25 2.31
N LEU A 53 5.68 6.17 1.47
CA LEU A 53 5.88 6.17 0.03
C LEU A 53 6.54 7.49 -0.37
N PRO A 54 7.61 7.47 -1.18
CA PRO A 54 8.16 8.67 -1.79
C PRO A 54 7.09 9.42 -2.59
N PHE A 55 7.23 10.73 -2.68
CA PHE A 55 6.25 11.61 -3.31
C PHE A 55 6.00 11.23 -4.77
N ASP A 56 7.06 11.02 -5.53
CA ASP A 56 6.98 10.67 -6.96
C ASP A 56 6.34 9.28 -7.16
N GLU A 57 6.69 8.29 -6.33
CA GLU A 57 6.07 6.95 -6.38
C GLU A 57 4.58 7.00 -6.07
N PHE A 58 4.16 7.85 -5.12
CA PHE A 58 2.75 8.04 -4.83
C PHE A 58 2.02 8.71 -6.00
N HIS A 59 2.65 9.69 -6.67
CA HIS A 59 2.08 10.35 -7.84
C HIS A 59 1.87 9.40 -9.02
N ASP A 60 2.83 8.50 -9.26
CA ASP A 60 2.69 7.45 -10.25
C ASP A 60 1.54 6.50 -9.89
N LEU A 61 1.44 6.10 -8.61
CA LEU A 61 0.37 5.23 -8.12
C LEU A 61 -1.02 5.84 -8.34
N VAL A 62 -1.20 7.14 -8.04
CA VAL A 62 -2.48 7.84 -8.25
C VAL A 62 -2.68 8.36 -9.67
N ARG A 63 -1.69 8.14 -10.55
CA ARG A 63 -1.68 8.56 -11.97
C ARG A 63 -1.89 10.06 -12.13
N LEU A 64 -1.16 10.86 -11.35
CA LEU A 64 -1.34 12.31 -11.27
C LEU A 64 -1.19 13.01 -12.63
N GLU A 65 -0.18 12.62 -13.42
CA GLU A 65 0.05 13.20 -14.76
C GLU A 65 -1.14 13.04 -15.70
N GLU A 66 -1.83 11.89 -15.63
CA GLU A 66 -3.03 11.68 -16.44
C GLU A 66 -4.19 12.57 -16.00
N LYS A 67 -4.25 12.92 -14.71
CA LYS A 67 -5.23 13.88 -14.20
C LYS A 67 -4.94 15.28 -14.72
N TYR A 68 -3.68 15.72 -14.71
CA TYR A 68 -3.30 16.99 -15.31
C TYR A 68 -3.60 17.06 -16.81
N ALA A 69 -3.30 16.00 -17.56
CA ALA A 69 -3.64 15.93 -18.98
C ALA A 69 -5.16 15.99 -19.22
N LEU A 70 -5.95 15.37 -18.34
CA LEU A 70 -7.40 15.42 -18.39
C LEU A 70 -7.93 16.83 -18.12
N ASP A 71 -7.40 17.49 -17.10
CA ASP A 71 -7.79 18.86 -16.74
C ASP A 71 -7.47 19.83 -17.88
N ALA A 72 -6.27 19.76 -18.45
CA ALA A 72 -5.86 20.59 -19.59
C ALA A 72 -6.78 20.39 -20.81
N LYS A 73 -7.24 19.16 -21.05
CA LYS A 73 -8.15 18.85 -22.16
C LYS A 73 -9.53 19.51 -22.01
N TYR A 74 -9.97 19.78 -20.78
CA TYR A 74 -11.30 20.34 -20.51
C TYR A 74 -11.27 21.78 -19.97
N ALA A 75 -10.10 22.40 -19.84
CA ALA A 75 -9.93 23.73 -19.26
C ALA A 75 -10.66 24.86 -20.04
N ASP A 76 -10.90 24.68 -21.34
CA ASP A 76 -11.52 25.67 -22.24
C ASP A 76 -12.95 25.31 -22.68
N ARG A 77 -13.64 24.43 -21.95
CA ARG A 77 -15.07 24.12 -22.12
C ARG A 77 -15.90 24.66 -20.96
#